data_AF-A0A2R6HHB6-F1
#
_entry.id   AF-A0A2R6HHB6-F1
#
_cell.length_a   1.000
_cell.length_b   1.000
_cell.length_c   1.000
_cell.angle_alpha   90.00
_cell.angle_beta   90.00
_cell.angle_gamma   90.00
#
_symmetry.space_group_name_H-M   'P 1'
#
loop_
_entity.id
_entity.type
_entity.pdbx_description
1 polymer ?
#
loop_
_entity_poly.entity_id
_entity_poly.type
_entity_poly.pdbx_seq_one_letter_code
_entity_poly.pdbx_strand_id
1 'polypeptide(L)'
;TPSVTYEDIGGLDDELEQVREMIELPMRHPELFQQLGIEPPKGVLLHGPPGTGKTLMAKAVASEIDAYFTNISGPEIMSKYYGESEEQLREVFEEAEENAPAIIFVDELDSIAPKRGETSGDVERRVVAQLLSLMDGLDERGDVIVIGATNRVDAIDPALRRGGRFDREIEIGVPDKEGRKEILQVHTRGMPLVEDIDLEQYAENTHGFVGADLESLAKEAAMNALRRLRPELDLEQEEIDAGILESMQVVESDFREALKGIEPSALREVFVEVPDVSWDSVGGLEDSQERLRETIQWPLEYPDVFETMDVEAARGVLLYGPPGTGKTLMAKAVANEAQSNFISVKGPELLNKYVGESEKGVREVFEKARANAPTVVFFDEIDSIAGERGQRMGDSGVSERVVSQLLTELDGLEELEDVVVIATTNRPDLIDSALLRPGRLDRHLHVPVPDEDARHSILKVHTRDKGFINSVEPEDAAQSVENVRVTADHFEEALEEVGASVDEDTRERYEEMEDQFTPGGDPDEPEVGRTFQ
;
A
#
# COMPACT_ATOMS: atom_id res chain seq x y z
N THR A 1 2.93 32.90 10.62
CA THR A 1 2.96 31.92 9.51
C THR A 1 1.57 31.30 9.43
N PRO A 2 1.05 30.91 8.25
CA PRO A 2 -0.23 30.20 8.21
C PRO A 2 -0.08 28.95 9.08
N SER A 3 -0.87 28.88 10.16
CA SER A 3 -0.90 27.76 11.09
C SER A 3 -1.55 26.59 10.36
N VAL A 4 -0.77 25.55 10.09
CA VAL A 4 -1.31 24.29 9.57
C VAL A 4 -2.20 23.70 10.65
N THR A 5 -3.41 23.29 10.30
CA THR A 5 -4.39 22.72 11.22
C THR A 5 -4.67 21.26 10.88
N TYR A 6 -5.41 20.54 11.73
CA TYR A 6 -5.84 19.18 11.41
C TYR A 6 -6.75 19.11 10.17
N GLU A 7 -7.46 20.20 9.84
CA GLU A 7 -8.29 20.25 8.63
C GLU A 7 -7.47 20.24 7.32
N ASP A 8 -6.16 20.46 7.41
CA ASP A 8 -5.22 20.44 6.28
C ASP A 8 -4.56 19.06 6.10
N ILE A 9 -4.91 18.08 6.95
CA ILE A 9 -4.49 16.68 6.84
C ILE A 9 -5.70 15.86 6.40
N GLY A 10 -5.51 14.93 5.46
CA GLY A 10 -6.53 13.98 5.03
C GLY A 10 -5.98 12.56 5.01
N GLY A 11 -6.82 11.57 5.29
CA GLY A 11 -6.51 10.15 5.16
C GLY A 11 -5.54 9.59 6.19
N LEU A 12 -5.38 10.23 7.36
CA LEU A 12 -4.48 9.80 8.44
C LEU A 12 -5.16 9.87 9.81
N ASP A 13 -6.47 9.58 9.88
CA ASP A 13 -7.26 9.77 11.10
C ASP A 13 -6.75 8.91 12.28
N ASP A 14 -6.44 7.64 12.01
CA ASP A 14 -5.95 6.69 13.02
C ASP A 14 -4.55 7.09 13.53
N GLU A 15 -3.64 7.45 12.64
CA GLU A 15 -2.30 7.90 13.01
C GLU A 15 -2.36 9.26 13.74
N LEU A 16 -3.27 10.14 13.34
CA LEU A 16 -3.48 11.43 13.99
C LEU A 16 -4.01 11.22 15.42
N GLU A 17 -4.95 10.31 15.63
CA GLU A 17 -5.44 9.97 16.97
C GLU A 17 -4.31 9.48 17.87
N GLN A 18 -3.46 8.57 17.38
CA GLN A 18 -2.29 8.08 18.12
C GLN A 18 -1.32 9.22 18.49
N VAL A 19 -1.00 10.10 17.54
CA VAL A 19 -0.12 11.25 17.81
C VAL A 19 -0.75 12.20 18.83
N ARG A 20 -2.07 12.42 18.77
CA ARG A 20 -2.79 13.26 19.74
C ARG A 20 -2.75 12.66 21.14
N GLU A 21 -3.01 11.37 21.29
CA GLU A 21 -2.90 10.71 22.60
C GLU A 21 -1.49 10.80 23.18
N MET A 22 -0.46 10.70 22.34
CA MET A 22 0.93 10.70 22.77
C MET A 22 1.51 12.09 23.04
N ILE A 23 1.00 13.14 22.39
CA ILE A 23 1.58 14.50 22.46
C ILE A 23 0.62 15.50 23.11
N GLU A 24 -0.65 15.51 22.69
CA GLU A 24 -1.66 16.45 23.20
C GLU A 24 -2.05 16.12 24.65
N LEU A 25 -2.24 14.83 24.96
CA LEU A 25 -2.68 14.41 26.30
C LEU A 25 -1.66 14.75 27.41
N PRO A 26 -0.34 14.45 27.27
CA PRO A 26 0.64 14.81 28.29
C PRO A 26 0.76 16.32 28.52
N MET A 27 0.70 17.11 27.45
CA MET A 27 0.89 18.55 27.52
C MET A 27 -0.35 19.28 28.04
N ARG A 28 -1.57 18.87 27.66
CA ARG A 28 -2.81 19.49 28.13
C ARG A 28 -3.25 19.01 29.51
N HIS A 29 -2.99 17.74 29.84
CA HIS A 29 -3.48 17.09 31.08
C HIS A 29 -2.39 16.27 31.80
N PRO A 30 -1.30 16.90 32.27
CA PRO A 30 -0.21 16.20 32.96
C PRO A 30 -0.65 15.56 34.27
N GLU A 31 -1.79 15.98 34.86
CA GLU A 31 -2.29 15.39 36.11
C GLU A 31 -2.70 13.93 35.94
N LEU A 32 -3.14 13.52 34.74
CA LEU A 32 -3.54 12.14 34.45
C LEU A 32 -2.36 11.18 34.58
N PHE A 33 -1.22 11.56 34.02
CA PHE A 33 0.02 10.77 34.06
C PHE A 33 0.55 10.66 35.49
N GLN A 34 0.54 11.76 36.24
CA GLN A 34 0.95 11.79 37.65
C GLN A 34 0.06 10.92 38.54
N GLN A 35 -1.25 10.93 38.31
CA GLN A 35 -2.19 10.12 39.10
C GLN A 35 -2.08 8.63 38.80
N LEU A 36 -1.82 8.27 37.53
CA LEU A 36 -1.60 6.88 37.11
C LEU A 36 -0.19 6.38 37.43
N GLY A 37 0.76 7.28 37.75
CA GLY A 37 2.14 6.93 38.05
C GLY A 37 2.91 6.43 36.82
N ILE A 38 2.55 6.91 35.64
CA ILE A 38 3.20 6.59 34.37
C ILE A 38 3.96 7.82 33.88
N GLU A 39 5.12 7.58 33.27
CA GLU A 39 5.91 8.64 32.63
C GLU A 39 5.32 8.95 31.24
N PRO A 40 5.20 10.24 30.86
CA PRO A 40 4.80 10.59 29.50
C PRO A 40 5.88 10.19 28.50
N PRO A 41 5.51 9.86 27.24
CA PRO A 41 6.50 9.53 26.22
C PRO A 41 7.39 10.73 25.92
N LYS A 42 8.71 10.51 25.86
CA LYS A 42 9.67 11.59 25.56
C LYS A 42 9.85 11.83 24.07
N GLY A 43 9.63 10.79 23.26
CA GLY A 43 9.71 10.91 21.82
C GLY A 43 8.85 9.92 21.05
N VAL A 44 8.43 10.39 19.86
CA VAL A 44 7.62 9.65 18.89
C VAL A 44 8.41 9.56 17.60
N LEU A 45 8.55 8.35 17.04
CA LEU A 45 9.20 8.12 15.75
C LEU A 45 8.14 7.87 14.68
N LEU A 46 8.01 8.80 13.75
CA LEU A 46 7.19 8.67 12.55
C LEU A 46 8.01 8.02 11.44
N HIS A 47 7.57 6.89 10.91
CA HIS A 47 8.25 6.23 9.78
C HIS A 47 7.32 5.94 8.61
N GLY A 48 7.88 5.57 7.46
CA GLY A 48 7.14 5.19 6.24
C GLY A 48 7.60 5.98 5.01
N PRO A 49 6.92 5.84 3.86
CA PRO A 49 7.39 6.40 2.60
C PRO A 49 7.55 7.93 2.63
N PRO A 50 8.48 8.48 1.83
CA PRO A 50 8.63 9.92 1.68
C PRO A 50 7.38 10.53 1.03
N GLY A 51 7.04 11.76 1.41
CA GLY A 51 5.90 12.49 0.83
C GLY A 51 4.52 12.09 1.37
N THR A 52 4.47 11.31 2.46
CA THR A 52 3.23 10.92 3.17
C THR A 52 2.73 11.98 4.16
N GLY A 53 3.45 13.08 4.35
CA GLY A 53 3.00 14.20 5.19
C GLY A 53 3.49 14.20 6.65
N LYS A 54 4.51 13.41 7.00
CA LYS A 54 5.08 13.34 8.37
C LYS A 54 5.42 14.72 8.96
N THR A 55 6.10 15.57 8.18
CA THR A 55 6.45 16.95 8.56
C THR A 55 5.21 17.85 8.70
N LEU A 56 4.15 17.60 7.93
CA LEU A 56 2.91 18.35 7.99
C LEU A 56 2.11 17.98 9.24
N MET A 57 2.04 16.68 9.57
CA MET A 57 1.44 16.17 10.79
C MET A 57 2.06 16.77 12.05
N ALA A 58 3.39 16.78 12.15
CA ALA A 58 4.08 17.37 13.30
C ALA A 58 3.79 18.88 13.47
N LYS A 59 3.71 19.63 12.36
CA LYS A 59 3.36 21.06 12.36
C LYS A 59 1.91 21.31 12.76
N ALA A 60 0.99 20.46 12.33
CA ALA A 60 -0.43 20.57 12.69
C ALA A 60 -0.63 20.35 14.19
N VAL A 61 0.00 19.30 14.74
CA VAL A 61 -0.06 19.00 16.18
C VAL A 61 0.49 20.16 16.99
N ALA A 62 1.66 20.70 16.62
CA ALA A 62 2.25 21.83 17.33
C ALA A 62 1.39 23.10 17.28
N SER A 63 0.73 23.35 16.15
CA SER A 63 -0.18 24.49 16.00
C SER A 63 -1.45 24.35 16.84
N GLU A 64 -1.97 23.13 16.99
CA GLU A 64 -3.17 22.86 17.79
C GLU A 64 -2.94 23.03 19.30
N ILE A 65 -1.76 22.63 19.79
CA ILE A 65 -1.41 22.75 21.20
C ILE A 65 -0.77 24.11 21.56
N ASP A 66 -0.60 25.00 20.59
CA ASP A 66 0.09 26.29 20.73
C ASP A 66 1.50 26.15 21.36
N ALA A 67 2.23 25.09 20.98
CA ALA A 67 3.57 24.81 21.47
C ALA A 67 4.63 25.44 20.55
N TYR A 68 5.79 25.76 21.14
CA TYR A 68 6.94 26.20 20.37
C TYR A 68 7.42 25.08 19.44
N PHE A 69 7.45 25.32 18.13
CA PHE A 69 7.87 24.32 17.14
C PHE A 69 9.24 24.67 16.57
N THR A 70 10.21 23.79 16.77
CA THR A 70 11.54 23.87 16.12
C THR A 70 11.74 22.69 15.18
N ASN A 71 12.25 22.96 13.98
CA ASN A 71 12.49 21.95 12.96
C ASN A 71 14.00 21.80 12.72
N ILE A 72 14.47 20.57 12.79
CA ILE A 72 15.82 20.15 12.51
C ILE A 72 15.80 19.22 11.30
N SER A 73 16.50 19.59 10.23
CA SER A 73 16.75 18.67 9.12
C SER A 73 18.09 17.96 9.34
N GLY A 74 18.09 16.62 9.30
CA GLY A 74 19.28 15.82 9.55
C GLY A 74 20.49 16.20 8.67
N PRO A 75 20.36 16.37 7.35
CA PRO A 75 21.43 16.86 6.49
C PRO A 75 21.96 18.26 6.85
N GLU A 76 21.12 19.14 7.40
CA GLU A 76 21.53 20.51 7.76
C GLU A 76 22.45 20.52 8.98
N ILE A 77 22.27 19.58 9.91
CA ILE A 77 23.15 19.42 11.08
C ILE A 77 24.50 18.82 10.71
N MET A 78 24.57 18.03 9.64
CA MET A 78 25.78 17.32 9.21
C MET A 78 26.80 18.26 8.55
N SER A 79 27.49 19.03 9.38
CA SER A 79 28.59 19.92 9.02
C SER A 79 29.91 19.15 8.79
N LYS A 80 30.76 19.68 7.89
CA LYS A 80 32.14 19.17 7.67
C LYS A 80 33.11 19.62 8.76
N TYR A 81 32.72 20.58 9.60
CA TYR A 81 33.58 21.16 10.64
C TYR A 81 33.40 20.41 11.96
N TYR A 82 34.53 20.12 12.61
CA TYR A 82 34.57 19.26 13.79
C TYR A 82 33.87 19.90 14.99
N GLY A 83 32.83 19.24 15.53
CA GLY A 83 32.15 19.64 16.77
C GLY A 83 31.02 20.66 16.60
N GLU A 84 30.85 21.24 15.42
CA GLU A 84 29.77 22.20 15.13
C GLU A 84 28.39 21.53 15.18
N SER A 85 28.27 20.31 14.63
CA SER A 85 27.03 19.51 14.67
C SER A 85 26.56 19.16 16.07
N GLU A 86 27.49 18.94 17.01
CA GLU A 86 27.17 18.61 18.41
C GLU A 86 26.67 19.84 19.17
N GLU A 87 27.29 20.99 18.94
CA GLU A 87 26.90 22.25 19.58
C GLU A 87 25.55 22.74 19.04
N GLN A 88 25.34 22.67 17.72
CA GLN A 88 24.07 23.04 17.11
C GLN A 88 22.90 22.19 17.64
N LEU A 89 23.10 20.88 17.84
CA LEU A 89 22.08 20.04 18.48
C LEU A 89 21.80 20.48 19.92
N ARG A 90 22.83 20.86 20.69
CA ARG A 90 22.64 21.33 22.06
C ARG A 90 21.89 22.66 22.10
N GLU A 91 22.27 23.61 21.25
CA GLU A 91 21.61 24.93 21.16
C GLU A 91 20.11 24.80 20.88
N VAL A 92 19.71 23.89 19.96
CA VAL A 92 18.29 23.70 19.64
C VAL A 92 17.49 23.09 20.81
N PHE A 93 18.08 22.15 21.55
CA PHE A 93 17.43 21.57 22.73
C PHE A 93 17.32 22.59 23.87
N GLU A 94 18.37 23.38 24.12
CA GLU A 94 18.35 24.46 25.11
C GLU A 94 17.30 25.53 24.75
N GLU A 95 17.21 25.93 23.48
CA GLU A 95 16.19 26.86 23.00
C GLU A 95 14.76 26.31 23.18
N ALA A 96 14.55 25.01 22.95
CA ALA A 96 13.26 24.37 23.15
C ALA A 96 12.87 24.30 24.64
N GLU A 97 13.82 24.00 25.53
CA GLU A 97 13.60 24.00 26.98
C GLU A 97 13.25 25.41 27.51
N GLU A 98 13.90 26.46 26.98
CA GLU A 98 13.59 27.85 27.36
C GLU A 98 12.19 28.31 26.91
N ASN A 99 11.67 27.75 25.81
CA ASN A 99 10.38 28.11 25.22
C ASN A 99 9.27 27.06 25.52
N ALA A 100 9.46 26.21 26.52
CA ALA A 100 8.50 25.17 26.88
C ALA A 100 7.09 25.74 27.19
N PRO A 101 5.99 25.09 26.73
CA PRO A 101 5.93 23.78 26.06
C PRO A 101 6.43 23.80 24.61
N ALA A 102 7.27 22.84 24.23
CA ALA A 102 7.94 22.81 22.93
C ALA A 102 7.95 21.43 22.25
N ILE A 103 7.90 21.42 20.93
CA ILE A 103 8.07 20.24 20.08
C ILE A 103 9.33 20.42 19.23
N ILE A 104 10.24 19.46 19.34
CA ILE A 104 11.43 19.36 18.50
C ILE A 104 11.13 18.33 17.41
N PHE A 105 11.02 18.78 16.16
CA PHE A 105 10.86 17.89 15.02
C PHE A 105 12.21 17.64 14.34
N VAL A 106 12.61 16.38 14.22
CA VAL A 106 13.85 15.95 13.58
C VAL A 106 13.52 15.18 12.31
N ASP A 107 13.68 15.81 11.16
CA ASP A 107 13.45 15.19 9.85
C ASP A 107 14.68 14.43 9.35
N GLU A 108 14.46 13.40 8.54
CA GLU A 108 15.49 12.51 8.00
C GLU A 108 16.46 11.98 9.08
N LEU A 109 15.91 11.44 10.17
CA LEU A 109 16.67 10.97 11.32
C LEU A 109 17.74 9.92 10.97
N ASP A 110 17.50 9.12 9.92
CA ASP A 110 18.44 8.14 9.38
C ASP A 110 19.74 8.75 8.84
N SER A 111 19.76 10.05 8.52
CA SER A 111 20.97 10.76 8.09
C SER A 111 21.93 11.08 9.24
N ILE A 112 21.39 11.39 10.44
CA ILE A 112 22.18 11.72 11.63
C ILE A 112 22.38 10.53 12.56
N ALA A 113 21.52 9.50 12.44
CA ALA A 113 21.56 8.33 13.30
C ALA A 113 21.57 6.96 12.60
N PRO A 114 22.54 6.70 11.71
CA PRO A 114 22.65 5.42 11.02
C PRO A 114 23.06 4.26 11.95
N LYS A 115 22.71 3.04 11.55
CA LYS A 115 23.02 1.80 12.27
C LYS A 115 24.53 1.58 12.44
N ARG A 116 24.92 1.14 13.64
CA ARG A 116 26.32 0.87 13.99
C ARG A 116 26.91 -0.25 13.12
N GLY A 117 27.94 0.08 12.35
CA GLY A 117 28.70 -0.88 11.54
C GLY A 117 28.56 -0.69 10.04
N GLU A 118 27.52 0.00 9.57
CA GLU A 118 27.36 0.36 8.14
C GLU A 118 28.15 1.62 7.78
N THR A 119 28.45 2.47 8.76
CA THR A 119 29.14 3.75 8.56
C THR A 119 30.59 3.78 9.07
N SER A 120 31.46 4.35 8.22
CA SER A 120 32.90 4.55 8.49
C SER A 120 33.23 5.91 9.13
N GLY A 121 32.25 6.80 9.32
CA GLY A 121 32.47 8.18 9.79
C GLY A 121 32.49 8.34 11.32
N ASP A 122 33.54 8.94 11.87
CA ASP A 122 33.64 9.30 13.30
C ASP A 122 32.76 10.50 13.70
N VAL A 123 32.24 11.27 12.73
CA VAL A 123 31.34 12.41 12.99
C VAL A 123 29.94 11.90 13.34
N GLU A 124 29.36 11.04 12.52
CA GLU A 124 28.02 10.46 12.71
C GLU A 124 27.89 9.77 14.07
N ARG A 125 28.90 8.97 14.46
CA ARG A 125 28.89 8.30 15.78
C ARG A 125 28.82 9.25 16.96
N ARG A 126 29.42 10.43 16.84
CA ARG A 126 29.40 11.45 17.89
C ARG A 126 28.07 12.18 17.93
N VAL A 127 27.51 12.51 16.77
CA VAL A 127 26.16 13.11 16.66
C VAL A 127 25.11 12.17 17.27
N VAL A 128 25.18 10.86 16.96
CA VAL A 128 24.32 9.85 17.61
C VAL A 128 24.50 9.85 19.12
N ALA A 129 25.74 9.80 19.61
CA ALA A 129 26.00 9.80 21.05
C ALA A 129 25.48 11.06 21.75
N GLN A 130 25.59 12.22 21.08
CA GLN A 130 25.08 13.49 21.58
C GLN A 130 23.54 13.49 21.62
N LEU A 131 22.88 13.05 20.56
CA LEU A 131 21.42 12.93 20.51
C LEU A 131 20.90 11.99 21.61
N LEU A 132 21.54 10.82 21.80
CA LEU A 132 21.22 9.90 22.88
C LEU A 132 21.33 10.58 24.27
N SER A 133 22.40 11.35 24.48
CA SER A 133 22.61 12.06 25.74
C SER A 133 21.59 13.18 25.97
N LEU A 134 21.13 13.86 24.92
CA LEU A 134 20.11 14.91 25.01
C LEU A 134 18.75 14.29 25.34
N MET A 135 18.36 13.21 24.66
CA MET A 135 17.12 12.48 24.93
C MET A 135 17.07 11.93 26.37
N ASP A 136 18.17 11.34 26.85
CA ASP A 136 18.26 10.85 28.23
C ASP A 136 18.23 12.00 29.27
N GLY A 137 18.61 13.21 28.87
CA GLY A 137 18.68 14.41 29.70
C GLY A 137 17.35 15.18 29.81
N LEU A 138 16.36 14.89 28.97
CA LEU A 138 15.05 15.57 28.99
C LEU A 138 14.29 15.31 30.30
N ASP A 139 13.73 16.38 30.86
CA ASP A 139 12.95 16.37 32.10
C ASP A 139 11.71 15.45 32.01
N GLU A 140 11.40 14.76 33.11
CA GLU A 140 10.26 13.82 33.22
C GLU A 140 8.88 14.50 33.17
N ARG A 141 8.82 15.84 33.12
CA ARG A 141 7.57 16.59 33.13
C ARG A 141 6.83 16.58 31.79
N GLY A 142 7.49 16.18 30.70
CA GLY A 142 6.87 16.11 29.37
C GLY A 142 6.64 17.48 28.73
N ASP A 143 7.35 18.51 29.19
CA ASP A 143 7.24 19.88 28.67
C ASP A 143 7.92 20.05 27.29
N VAL A 144 8.82 19.12 26.94
CA VAL A 144 9.49 19.04 25.63
C VAL A 144 9.32 17.63 25.07
N ILE A 145 8.78 17.53 23.86
CA ILE A 145 8.59 16.24 23.15
C ILE A 145 9.38 16.26 21.85
N VAL A 146 10.08 15.16 21.56
CA VAL A 146 10.86 15.00 20.33
C VAL A 146 10.14 14.11 19.33
N ILE A 147 9.84 14.63 18.14
CA ILE A 147 9.26 13.86 17.03
C ILE A 147 10.36 13.61 16.02
N GLY A 148 10.71 12.35 15.77
CA GLY A 148 11.63 11.96 14.71
C GLY A 148 10.87 11.50 13.47
N ALA A 149 11.29 11.89 12.27
CA ALA A 149 10.78 11.35 11.02
C ALA A 149 11.87 10.61 10.24
N THR A 150 11.53 9.45 9.69
CA THR A 150 12.44 8.69 8.82
C THR A 150 11.70 7.95 7.71
N ASN A 151 12.39 7.69 6.61
CA ASN A 151 11.89 6.79 5.57
C ASN A 151 12.31 5.33 5.82
N ARG A 152 13.28 5.10 6.71
CA ARG A 152 13.92 3.78 6.90
C ARG A 152 14.15 3.48 8.36
N VAL A 153 13.15 2.90 9.02
CA VAL A 153 13.24 2.53 10.45
C VAL A 153 14.41 1.58 10.76
N ASP A 154 14.75 0.67 9.83
CA ASP A 154 15.87 -0.27 10.01
C ASP A 154 17.26 0.34 9.87
N ALA A 155 17.33 1.52 9.24
CA ALA A 155 18.59 2.24 9.06
C ALA A 155 19.00 2.99 10.34
N ILE A 156 18.10 3.17 11.30
CA ILE A 156 18.36 3.93 12.53
C ILE A 156 19.08 3.07 13.57
N ASP A 157 19.94 3.70 14.39
CA ASP A 157 20.55 3.05 15.56
C ASP A 157 19.47 2.47 16.50
N PRO A 158 19.46 1.14 16.75
CA PRO A 158 18.48 0.50 17.63
C PRO A 158 18.49 1.04 19.08
N ALA A 159 19.53 1.76 19.49
CA ALA A 159 19.57 2.41 20.80
C ALA A 159 18.58 3.58 20.91
N LEU A 160 18.22 4.24 19.80
CA LEU A 160 17.23 5.31 19.78
C LEU A 160 15.79 4.79 19.97
N ARG A 161 15.53 3.57 19.49
CA ARG A 161 14.24 2.86 19.56
C ARG A 161 13.98 2.16 20.92
N ARG A 162 14.80 2.41 21.94
CA ARG A 162 14.68 1.78 23.25
C ARG A 162 13.86 2.66 24.19
N GLY A 163 13.20 2.00 25.15
CA GLY A 163 12.43 2.66 26.21
C GLY A 163 13.21 3.76 26.93
N GLY A 164 12.58 4.92 27.11
CA GLY A 164 13.10 6.19 27.60
C GLY A 164 13.47 7.22 26.52
N ARG A 165 13.26 6.92 25.23
CA ARG A 165 13.67 7.77 24.08
C ARG A 165 12.56 7.85 23.03
N PHE A 166 12.71 7.21 21.87
CA PHE A 166 11.59 6.98 20.96
C PHE A 166 10.83 5.75 21.43
N ASP A 167 9.95 5.98 22.41
CA ASP A 167 9.15 4.94 23.06
C ASP A 167 8.05 4.38 22.15
N ARG A 168 7.66 5.19 21.16
CA ARG A 168 6.55 4.93 20.26
C ARG A 168 6.99 5.13 18.83
N GLU A 169 6.61 4.17 18.01
CA GLU A 169 6.83 4.18 16.57
C GLU A 169 5.45 4.17 15.92
N ILE A 170 5.23 5.12 15.01
CA ILE A 170 3.99 5.25 14.25
C ILE A 170 4.36 5.14 12.78
N GLU A 171 3.81 4.12 12.13
CA GLU A 171 3.92 3.96 10.69
C GLU A 171 2.91 4.89 10.02
N ILE A 172 3.40 5.80 9.19
CA ILE A 172 2.56 6.61 8.29
C ILE A 172 2.71 6.00 6.92
N GLY A 173 1.71 5.20 6.55
CA GLY A 173 1.65 4.45 5.30
C GLY A 173 1.29 5.30 4.08
N VAL A 174 1.07 4.62 2.96
CA VAL A 174 0.42 5.25 1.81
C VAL A 174 -1.08 5.37 2.05
N PRO A 175 -1.72 6.46 1.61
CA PRO A 175 -3.15 6.63 1.80
C PRO A 175 -3.94 5.59 0.99
N ASP A 176 -4.99 5.06 1.60
CA ASP A 176 -5.98 4.20 0.97
C ASP A 176 -6.91 5.00 0.05
N LYS A 177 -7.95 4.36 -0.51
CA LYS A 177 -8.84 5.05 -1.47
C LYS A 177 -9.57 6.24 -0.82
N GLU A 178 -10.11 6.07 0.38
CA GLU A 178 -10.82 7.13 1.10
C GLU A 178 -9.85 8.25 1.49
N GLY A 179 -8.68 7.93 2.03
CA GLY A 179 -7.65 8.89 2.37
C GLY A 179 -7.12 9.67 1.16
N ARG A 180 -6.95 9.04 -0.01
CA ARG A 180 -6.59 9.75 -1.24
C ARG A 180 -7.66 10.75 -1.66
N LYS A 181 -8.94 10.39 -1.53
CA LYS A 181 -10.06 11.30 -1.79
C LYS A 181 -10.02 12.49 -0.84
N GLU A 182 -9.81 12.26 0.46
CA GLU A 182 -9.71 13.34 1.45
C GLU A 182 -8.53 14.28 1.17
N ILE A 183 -7.36 13.74 0.85
CA ILE A 183 -6.19 14.53 0.44
C ILE A 183 -6.51 15.39 -0.79
N LEU A 184 -7.18 14.81 -1.80
CA LEU A 184 -7.63 15.56 -2.97
C LEU A 184 -8.63 16.65 -2.60
N GLN A 185 -9.57 16.38 -1.70
CA GLN A 185 -10.54 17.37 -1.21
C GLN A 185 -9.85 18.53 -0.47
N VAL A 186 -8.85 18.26 0.36
CA VAL A 186 -8.06 19.29 1.04
C VAL A 186 -7.35 20.18 0.01
N HIS A 187 -6.62 19.59 -0.94
CA HIS A 187 -5.88 20.36 -1.93
C HIS A 187 -6.76 21.07 -2.96
N THR A 188 -7.99 20.60 -3.19
CA THR A 188 -8.95 21.22 -4.10
C THR A 188 -9.93 22.19 -3.41
N ARG A 189 -9.95 22.29 -2.08
CA ARG A 189 -10.86 23.15 -1.30
C ARG A 189 -10.85 24.62 -1.75
N GLY A 190 -9.68 25.12 -2.17
CA GLY A 190 -9.50 26.50 -2.67
C GLY A 190 -9.53 26.66 -4.19
N MET A 191 -9.75 25.57 -4.94
CA MET A 191 -9.71 25.57 -6.40
C MET A 191 -11.12 25.76 -6.99
N PRO A 192 -11.29 26.61 -8.00
CA PRO A 192 -12.55 26.72 -8.73
C PRO A 192 -12.72 25.51 -9.64
N LEU A 193 -13.31 24.43 -9.12
CA LEU A 193 -13.62 23.22 -9.86
C LEU A 193 -14.97 23.37 -10.60
N VAL A 194 -15.09 22.78 -11.78
CA VAL A 194 -16.40 22.55 -12.41
C VAL A 194 -17.14 21.48 -11.60
N GLU A 195 -18.48 21.61 -11.49
CA GLU A 195 -19.34 20.73 -10.67
C GLU A 195 -19.22 19.24 -11.03
N ASP A 196 -18.77 18.91 -12.24
CA ASP A 196 -18.69 17.55 -12.78
C ASP A 196 -17.37 16.81 -12.48
N ILE A 197 -16.45 17.37 -11.68
CA ILE A 197 -15.19 16.69 -11.34
C ILE A 197 -15.42 15.68 -10.21
N ASP A 198 -15.39 14.40 -10.58
CA ASP A 198 -15.51 13.29 -9.63
C ASP A 198 -14.16 12.92 -9.00
N LEU A 199 -13.88 13.46 -7.80
CA LEU A 199 -12.67 13.16 -7.04
C LEU A 199 -12.60 11.69 -6.59
N GLU A 200 -13.73 10.99 -6.47
CA GLU A 200 -13.77 9.57 -6.13
C GLU A 200 -13.10 8.74 -7.22
N GLN A 201 -13.48 9.01 -8.48
CA GLN A 201 -12.89 8.34 -9.63
C GLN A 201 -11.39 8.60 -9.74
N TYR A 202 -10.91 9.80 -9.38
CA TYR A 202 -9.47 10.06 -9.37
C TYR A 202 -8.76 9.30 -8.25
N ALA A 203 -9.34 9.25 -7.04
CA ALA A 203 -8.78 8.47 -5.94
C ALA A 203 -8.70 6.96 -6.26
N GLU A 204 -9.68 6.43 -7.00
CA GLU A 204 -9.63 5.07 -7.57
C GLU A 204 -8.51 4.91 -8.59
N ASN A 205 -8.26 5.88 -9.46
CA ASN A 205 -7.26 5.70 -10.53
C ASN A 205 -5.82 6.03 -10.11
N THR A 206 -5.61 6.60 -8.92
CA THR A 206 -4.29 7.00 -8.38
C THR A 206 -3.74 6.00 -7.36
N HIS A 207 -3.76 4.70 -7.68
CA HIS A 207 -3.16 3.68 -6.81
C HIS A 207 -1.66 3.96 -6.60
N GLY A 208 -1.20 3.87 -5.35
CA GLY A 208 0.21 4.10 -5.00
C GLY A 208 0.68 5.56 -5.07
N PHE A 209 -0.23 6.53 -5.19
CA PHE A 209 0.12 7.95 -5.03
C PHE A 209 0.25 8.28 -3.54
N VAL A 210 1.30 9.01 -3.16
CA VAL A 210 1.40 9.60 -1.81
C VAL A 210 0.76 10.98 -1.75
N GLY A 211 0.59 11.54 -0.54
CA GLY A 211 0.03 12.88 -0.36
C GLY A 211 0.74 13.96 -1.21
N ALA A 212 2.07 13.91 -1.30
CA ALA A 212 2.84 14.82 -2.16
C ALA A 212 2.56 14.64 -3.67
N ASP A 213 2.26 13.42 -4.13
CA ASP A 213 1.92 13.16 -5.53
C ASP A 213 0.52 13.71 -5.85
N LEU A 214 -0.43 13.55 -4.93
CA LEU A 214 -1.80 14.09 -5.05
C LEU A 214 -1.81 15.61 -4.98
N GLU A 215 -0.99 16.21 -4.10
CA GLU A 215 -0.77 17.66 -4.09
C GLU A 215 -0.22 18.13 -5.45
N SER A 216 0.76 17.39 -5.99
CA SER A 216 1.34 17.69 -7.30
C SER A 216 0.32 17.54 -8.43
N LEU A 217 -0.58 16.56 -8.35
CA LEU A 217 -1.69 16.36 -9.29
C LEU A 217 -2.64 17.56 -9.30
N ALA A 218 -3.06 18.02 -8.12
CA ALA A 218 -3.92 19.20 -8.00
C ALA A 218 -3.21 20.47 -8.54
N LYS A 219 -1.93 20.65 -8.23
CA LYS A 219 -1.11 21.77 -8.73
C LYS A 219 -0.94 21.74 -10.25
N GLU A 220 -0.62 20.59 -10.84
CA GLU A 220 -0.49 20.48 -12.30
C GLU A 220 -1.83 20.66 -13.02
N ALA A 221 -2.94 20.20 -12.43
CA ALA A 221 -4.28 20.49 -12.96
C ALA A 221 -4.57 22.00 -13.00
N ALA A 222 -4.24 22.74 -11.92
CA ALA A 222 -4.34 24.20 -11.90
C ALA A 222 -3.42 24.85 -12.96
N MET A 223 -2.18 24.36 -13.11
CA MET A 223 -1.25 24.86 -14.12
C MET A 223 -1.72 24.59 -15.55
N ASN A 224 -2.38 23.45 -15.81
CA ASN A 224 -2.99 23.14 -17.10
C ASN A 224 -4.16 24.09 -17.42
N ALA A 225 -5.02 24.36 -16.43
CA ALA A 225 -6.07 25.36 -16.58
C ALA A 225 -5.49 26.75 -16.91
N LEU A 226 -4.39 27.15 -16.24
CA LEU A 226 -3.69 28.39 -16.55
C LEU A 226 -3.05 28.38 -17.96
N ARG A 227 -2.45 27.26 -18.39
CA ARG A 227 -1.88 27.10 -19.75
C ARG A 227 -2.95 27.22 -20.83
N ARG A 228 -4.17 26.70 -20.58
CA ARG A 228 -5.34 26.87 -21.47
C ARG A 228 -5.77 28.32 -21.60
N LEU A 229 -5.81 29.06 -20.49
CA LEU A 229 -6.30 30.44 -20.45
C LEU A 229 -5.23 31.47 -20.82
N ARG A 230 -3.95 31.10 -20.76
CA ARG A 230 -2.80 31.97 -21.11
C ARG A 230 -2.94 32.72 -22.46
N PRO A 231 -3.42 32.12 -23.57
CA PRO A 231 -3.57 32.84 -24.83
C PRO A 231 -4.56 34.01 -24.78
N GLU A 232 -5.49 34.01 -23.82
CA GLU A 232 -6.52 35.03 -23.64
C GLU A 232 -6.09 36.10 -22.61
N LEU A 233 -5.03 35.84 -21.85
CA LEU A 233 -4.46 36.75 -20.87
C LEU A 233 -3.51 37.75 -21.55
N ASP A 234 -3.84 39.03 -21.47
CA ASP A 234 -2.92 40.12 -21.83
C ASP A 234 -1.95 40.39 -20.67
N LEU A 235 -0.81 39.71 -20.68
CA LEU A 235 0.24 39.82 -19.65
C LEU A 235 0.99 41.17 -19.68
N GLU A 236 0.70 42.07 -20.64
CA GLU A 236 1.30 43.40 -20.70
C GLU A 236 0.58 44.43 -19.81
N GLN A 237 -0.62 44.10 -19.31
CA GLN A 237 -1.40 44.94 -18.40
C GLN A 237 -1.06 44.65 -16.93
N GLU A 238 -1.06 45.68 -16.08
CA GLU A 238 -0.75 45.54 -14.64
C GLU A 238 -1.84 44.80 -13.85
N GLU A 239 -3.09 44.82 -14.33
CA GLU A 239 -4.24 44.16 -13.70
C GLU A 239 -4.98 43.29 -14.73
N ILE A 240 -5.34 42.08 -14.33
CA ILE A 240 -6.14 41.14 -15.15
C ILE A 240 -7.61 41.53 -15.02
N ASP A 241 -8.36 41.47 -16.12
CA ASP A 241 -9.81 41.73 -16.13
C ASP A 241 -10.55 40.79 -15.16
N ALA A 242 -11.40 41.37 -14.31
CA ALA A 242 -12.16 40.62 -13.30
C ALA A 242 -13.08 39.55 -13.92
N GLY A 243 -13.60 39.77 -15.13
CA GLY A 243 -14.43 38.78 -15.83
C GLY A 243 -13.63 37.54 -16.26
N ILE A 244 -12.34 37.69 -16.56
CA ILE A 244 -11.46 36.55 -16.85
C ILE A 244 -11.21 35.76 -15.56
N LEU A 245 -10.93 36.46 -14.45
CA LEU A 245 -10.71 35.85 -13.14
C LEU A 245 -11.92 35.04 -12.65
N GLU A 246 -13.14 35.56 -12.82
CA GLU A 246 -14.38 34.85 -12.48
C GLU A 246 -14.64 33.62 -13.38
N SER A 247 -14.15 33.63 -14.61
CA SER A 247 -14.27 32.51 -15.55
C SER A 247 -13.20 31.42 -15.38
N MET A 248 -12.18 31.66 -14.54
CA MET A 248 -11.12 30.69 -14.31
C MET A 248 -11.67 29.48 -13.55
N GLN A 249 -11.82 28.37 -14.26
CA GLN A 249 -12.22 27.09 -13.68
C GLN A 249 -11.29 25.98 -14.18
N VAL A 250 -11.01 25.04 -13.30
CA VAL A 250 -10.30 23.79 -13.61
C VAL A 250 -11.33 22.79 -14.10
N VAL A 251 -11.08 22.19 -15.26
CA VAL A 251 -12.00 21.23 -15.89
C VAL A 251 -11.39 19.83 -15.87
N GLU A 252 -12.22 18.81 -16.11
CA GLU A 252 -11.81 17.40 -16.09
C GLU A 252 -10.63 17.08 -17.05
N SER A 253 -10.54 17.76 -18.20
CA SER A 253 -9.42 17.57 -19.13
C SER A 253 -8.07 17.95 -18.51
N ASP A 254 -8.05 18.95 -17.62
CA ASP A 254 -6.82 19.43 -16.97
C ASP A 254 -6.26 18.38 -16.00
N PHE A 255 -7.16 17.75 -15.23
CA PHE A 255 -6.82 16.63 -14.35
C PHE A 255 -6.39 15.39 -15.13
N ARG A 256 -7.10 15.04 -16.22
CA ARG A 256 -6.70 13.91 -17.08
C ARG A 256 -5.33 14.13 -17.74
N GLU A 257 -5.00 15.36 -18.11
CA GLU A 257 -3.68 15.69 -18.65
C GLU A 257 -2.59 15.66 -17.58
N ALA A 258 -2.88 16.18 -16.38
CA ALA A 258 -1.97 16.14 -15.24
C ALA A 258 -1.62 14.70 -14.84
N LEU A 259 -2.61 13.79 -14.82
CA LEU A 259 -2.40 12.38 -14.47
C LEU A 259 -1.41 11.67 -15.40
N LYS A 260 -1.32 12.07 -16.68
CA LYS A 260 -0.37 11.49 -17.64
C LYS A 260 1.07 11.90 -17.39
N GLY A 261 1.29 13.02 -16.69
CA GLY A 261 2.60 13.60 -16.45
C GLY A 261 3.22 13.24 -15.10
N ILE A 262 2.46 12.62 -14.19
CA ILE A 262 2.88 12.33 -12.83
C ILE A 262 3.10 10.83 -12.68
N GLU A 263 4.31 10.45 -12.27
CA GLU A 263 4.64 9.09 -11.89
C GLU A 263 4.44 8.92 -10.37
N PRO A 264 3.84 7.82 -9.88
CA PRO A 264 3.65 7.62 -8.46
C PRO A 264 5.00 7.41 -7.76
N SER A 265 5.24 8.18 -6.70
CA SER A 265 6.48 8.12 -5.92
C SER A 265 6.57 6.83 -5.12
N ALA A 266 5.42 6.27 -4.72
CA ALA A 266 5.38 5.15 -3.79
C ALA A 266 5.68 3.79 -4.43
N LEU A 267 5.69 3.64 -5.76
CA LEU A 267 5.93 2.36 -6.48
C LEU A 267 7.25 1.65 -6.08
N ARG A 268 8.10 2.32 -5.28
CA ARG A 268 9.34 1.80 -4.73
C ARG A 268 9.13 0.89 -3.52
N GLU A 269 8.05 1.04 -2.74
CA GLU A 269 7.78 0.27 -1.51
C GLU A 269 6.71 -0.83 -1.71
N VAL A 270 6.67 -1.80 -0.78
CA VAL A 270 5.65 -2.86 -0.74
C VAL A 270 4.41 -2.30 -0.06
N PHE A 271 3.26 -2.37 -0.74
CA PHE A 271 1.99 -1.83 -0.26
C PHE A 271 1.14 -2.89 0.43
N VAL A 272 0.46 -2.46 1.48
CA VAL A 272 -0.66 -3.18 2.07
C VAL A 272 -1.93 -2.47 1.59
N GLU A 273 -2.78 -3.18 0.88
CA GLU A 273 -4.08 -2.70 0.41
C GLU A 273 -5.18 -3.50 1.11
N VAL A 274 -6.31 -2.88 1.42
CA VAL A 274 -7.54 -3.60 1.73
C VAL A 274 -8.31 -3.71 0.40
N PRO A 275 -8.52 -4.93 -0.15
CA PRO A 275 -9.22 -5.06 -1.42
C PRO A 275 -10.69 -4.71 -1.27
N ASP A 276 -11.28 -4.09 -2.29
CA ASP A 276 -12.69 -3.69 -2.35
C ASP A 276 -13.57 -4.65 -3.18
N VAL A 277 -12.95 -5.65 -3.80
CA VAL A 277 -13.61 -6.62 -4.68
C VAL A 277 -14.29 -7.69 -3.82
N SER A 278 -15.58 -7.95 -4.03
CA SER A 278 -16.30 -9.07 -3.40
C SER A 278 -16.50 -10.25 -4.35
N TRP A 279 -16.97 -11.38 -3.83
CA TRP A 279 -17.35 -12.54 -4.66
C TRP A 279 -18.44 -12.22 -5.69
N ASP A 280 -19.29 -11.21 -5.44
CA ASP A 280 -20.30 -10.77 -6.41
C ASP A 280 -19.70 -10.21 -7.71
N SER A 281 -18.45 -9.75 -7.63
CA SER A 281 -17.68 -9.25 -8.78
C SER A 281 -16.98 -10.36 -9.57
N VAL A 282 -16.99 -11.60 -9.06
CA VAL A 282 -16.38 -12.76 -9.72
C VAL A 282 -17.46 -13.64 -10.33
N GLY A 283 -17.59 -13.62 -11.66
CA GLY A 283 -18.56 -14.45 -12.38
C GLY A 283 -18.06 -15.90 -12.59
N GLY A 284 -18.86 -16.89 -12.15
CA GLY A 284 -18.58 -18.31 -12.37
C GLY A 284 -17.46 -18.88 -11.48
N LEU A 285 -16.89 -20.03 -11.88
CA LEU A 285 -15.79 -20.72 -11.17
C LEU A 285 -16.14 -21.17 -9.74
N GLU A 286 -17.39 -21.56 -9.48
CA GLU A 286 -17.91 -21.89 -8.14
C GLU A 286 -17.03 -22.89 -7.38
N ASP A 287 -16.58 -23.97 -8.03
CA ASP A 287 -15.68 -24.97 -7.44
C ASP A 287 -14.33 -24.36 -6.99
N SER A 288 -13.76 -23.47 -7.81
CA SER A 288 -12.51 -22.78 -7.51
C SER A 288 -12.71 -21.75 -6.38
N GLN A 289 -13.87 -21.09 -6.33
CA GLN A 289 -14.21 -20.17 -5.23
C GLN A 289 -14.35 -20.93 -3.91
N GLU A 290 -15.06 -22.05 -3.91
CA GLU A 290 -15.29 -22.88 -2.72
C GLU A 290 -13.95 -23.36 -2.16
N ARG A 291 -13.08 -23.94 -2.99
CA ARG A 291 -11.73 -24.37 -2.56
C ARG A 291 -10.91 -23.23 -1.97
N LEU A 292 -10.99 -22.01 -2.51
CA LEU A 292 -10.29 -20.86 -1.95
C LEU A 292 -10.85 -20.44 -0.59
N ARG A 293 -12.17 -20.50 -0.40
CA ARG A 293 -12.79 -20.26 0.91
C ARG A 293 -12.34 -21.31 1.92
N GLU A 294 -12.36 -22.58 1.55
CA GLU A 294 -11.90 -23.69 2.41
C GLU A 294 -10.44 -23.51 2.84
N THR A 295 -9.60 -23.02 1.93
CA THR A 295 -8.16 -22.94 2.13
C THR A 295 -7.75 -21.71 2.93
N ILE A 296 -8.43 -20.58 2.75
CA ILE A 296 -7.99 -19.27 3.29
C ILE A 296 -8.97 -18.75 4.34
N GLN A 297 -10.27 -18.79 4.06
CA GLN A 297 -11.29 -18.22 4.95
C GLN A 297 -11.52 -19.11 6.17
N TRP A 298 -11.63 -20.42 6.01
CA TRP A 298 -11.96 -21.32 7.11
C TRP A 298 -10.90 -21.39 8.23
N PRO A 299 -9.59 -21.39 7.95
CA PRO A 299 -8.58 -21.32 9.00
C PRO A 299 -8.67 -20.03 9.84
N LEU A 300 -9.01 -18.90 9.20
CA LEU A 300 -9.13 -17.60 9.85
C LEU A 300 -10.45 -17.47 10.65
N GLU A 301 -11.56 -17.99 10.12
CA GLU A 301 -12.87 -17.91 10.78
C GLU A 301 -13.06 -18.97 11.89
N TYR A 302 -12.47 -20.16 11.74
CA TYR A 302 -12.69 -21.30 12.62
C TYR A 302 -11.39 -21.92 13.17
N PRO A 303 -10.49 -21.14 13.81
CA PRO A 303 -9.21 -21.64 14.31
C PRO A 303 -9.38 -22.79 15.33
N ASP A 304 -10.39 -22.70 16.21
CA ASP A 304 -10.69 -23.72 17.23
C ASP A 304 -10.93 -25.13 16.63
N VAL A 305 -11.50 -25.18 15.41
CA VAL A 305 -11.81 -26.44 14.72
C VAL A 305 -10.52 -27.08 14.20
N PHE A 306 -9.62 -26.29 13.62
CA PHE A 306 -8.33 -26.76 13.13
C PHE A 306 -7.43 -27.25 14.28
N GLU A 307 -7.38 -26.51 15.41
CA GLU A 307 -6.66 -26.95 16.61
C GLU A 307 -7.21 -28.27 17.16
N THR A 308 -8.54 -28.43 17.20
CA THR A 308 -9.17 -29.65 17.72
C THR A 308 -8.93 -30.87 16.81
N MET A 309 -8.86 -30.64 15.50
CA MET A 309 -8.63 -31.70 14.51
C MET A 309 -7.16 -32.02 14.29
N ASP A 310 -6.23 -31.25 14.85
CA ASP A 310 -4.76 -31.39 14.65
C ASP A 310 -4.41 -31.35 13.15
N VAL A 311 -5.07 -30.45 12.41
CA VAL A 311 -4.89 -30.26 10.96
C VAL A 311 -4.14 -28.95 10.74
N GLU A 312 -3.05 -29.01 9.98
CA GLU A 312 -2.29 -27.83 9.58
C GLU A 312 -3.08 -27.03 8.53
N ALA A 313 -3.21 -25.73 8.76
CA ALA A 313 -3.77 -24.82 7.77
C ALA A 313 -2.84 -24.71 6.56
N ALA A 314 -3.43 -24.63 5.36
CA ALA A 314 -2.66 -24.42 4.13
C ALA A 314 -2.00 -23.03 4.16
N ARG A 315 -0.68 -23.01 3.96
CA ARG A 315 0.13 -21.78 4.00
C ARG A 315 0.26 -21.15 2.62
N GLY A 316 0.16 -21.93 1.55
CA GLY A 316 0.41 -21.45 0.20
C GLY A 316 -0.50 -22.04 -0.86
N VAL A 317 -1.13 -21.16 -1.63
CA VAL A 317 -1.99 -21.51 -2.75
C VAL A 317 -1.34 -21.08 -4.05
N LEU A 318 -1.19 -22.00 -5.01
CA LEU A 318 -0.79 -21.70 -6.37
C LEU A 318 -2.00 -21.73 -7.30
N LEU A 319 -2.38 -20.58 -7.83
CA LEU A 319 -3.38 -20.44 -8.88
C LEU A 319 -2.70 -20.55 -10.26
N TYR A 320 -3.08 -21.54 -11.06
CA TYR A 320 -2.53 -21.68 -12.42
C TYR A 320 -3.61 -21.77 -13.50
N GLY A 321 -3.24 -21.49 -14.74
CA GLY A 321 -4.10 -21.63 -15.92
C GLY A 321 -3.89 -20.50 -16.94
N PRO A 322 -4.75 -20.38 -17.94
CA PRO A 322 -4.61 -19.38 -18.99
C PRO A 322 -4.65 -17.93 -18.48
N PRO A 323 -3.96 -16.99 -19.15
CA PRO A 323 -4.06 -15.57 -18.83
C PRO A 323 -5.48 -15.05 -19.07
N GLY A 324 -5.90 -14.03 -18.31
CA GLY A 324 -7.22 -13.40 -18.47
C GLY A 324 -8.39 -14.19 -17.87
N THR A 325 -8.13 -15.24 -17.09
CA THR A 325 -9.15 -16.05 -16.38
C THR A 325 -9.55 -15.48 -15.02
N GLY A 326 -9.05 -14.30 -14.65
CA GLY A 326 -9.46 -13.61 -13.41
C GLY A 326 -8.74 -14.06 -12.13
N LYS A 327 -7.58 -14.73 -12.21
CA LYS A 327 -6.81 -15.20 -11.03
C LYS A 327 -6.56 -14.09 -10.01
N THR A 328 -6.15 -12.92 -10.47
CA THR A 328 -5.93 -11.72 -9.62
C THR A 328 -7.22 -11.22 -8.98
N LEU A 329 -8.36 -11.28 -9.69
CA LEU A 329 -9.66 -10.88 -9.15
C LEU A 329 -10.14 -11.86 -8.06
N MET A 330 -9.94 -13.17 -8.24
CA MET A 330 -10.28 -14.17 -7.22
C MET A 330 -9.46 -13.98 -5.94
N ALA A 331 -8.16 -13.70 -6.07
CA ALA A 331 -7.29 -13.46 -4.93
C ALA A 331 -7.67 -12.20 -4.15
N LYS A 332 -8.08 -11.12 -4.85
CA LYS A 332 -8.61 -9.92 -4.20
C LYS A 332 -9.94 -10.18 -3.50
N ALA A 333 -10.84 -10.95 -4.14
CA ALA A 333 -12.15 -11.28 -3.58
C ALA A 333 -12.04 -12.11 -2.28
N VAL A 334 -11.16 -13.12 -2.26
CA VAL A 334 -10.97 -13.94 -1.05
C VAL A 334 -10.34 -13.15 0.09
N ALA A 335 -9.42 -12.23 -0.21
CA ALA A 335 -8.78 -11.39 0.81
C ALA A 335 -9.75 -10.37 1.43
N ASN A 336 -10.62 -9.76 0.63
CA ASN A 336 -11.65 -8.84 1.12
C ASN A 336 -12.67 -9.56 2.01
N GLU A 337 -13.16 -10.74 1.59
CA GLU A 337 -14.12 -11.52 2.37
C GLU A 337 -13.52 -12.01 3.69
N ALA A 338 -12.23 -12.39 3.68
CA ALA A 338 -11.49 -12.78 4.89
C ALA A 338 -11.15 -11.59 5.80
N GLN A 339 -11.53 -10.36 5.44
CA GLN A 339 -11.16 -9.12 6.13
C GLN A 339 -9.65 -9.02 6.42
N SER A 340 -8.85 -9.54 5.49
CA SER A 340 -7.40 -9.64 5.65
C SER A 340 -6.72 -8.55 4.83
N ASN A 341 -5.61 -8.05 5.37
CA ASN A 341 -4.70 -7.19 4.64
C ASN A 341 -4.20 -7.91 3.37
N PHE A 342 -4.02 -7.19 2.26
CA PHE A 342 -3.59 -7.76 0.98
C PHE A 342 -2.32 -7.09 0.49
N ILE A 343 -1.25 -7.87 0.33
CA ILE A 343 0.02 -7.39 -0.22
C ILE A 343 0.20 -7.94 -1.62
N SER A 344 0.07 -7.09 -2.64
CA SER A 344 0.28 -7.48 -4.03
C SER A 344 1.71 -7.21 -4.48
N VAL A 345 2.38 -8.23 -5.02
CA VAL A 345 3.72 -8.13 -5.59
C VAL A 345 3.71 -8.74 -6.98
N LYS A 346 4.10 -7.97 -8.00
CA LYS A 346 4.26 -8.51 -9.35
C LYS A 346 5.68 -9.03 -9.52
N GLY A 347 5.85 -10.23 -10.06
CA GLY A 347 7.16 -10.83 -10.24
C GLY A 347 8.21 -9.95 -10.94
N PRO A 348 7.88 -9.24 -12.05
CA PRO A 348 8.80 -8.31 -12.69
C PRO A 348 9.26 -7.14 -11.80
N GLU A 349 8.46 -6.71 -10.83
CA GLU A 349 8.80 -5.59 -9.94
C GLU A 349 9.96 -5.96 -9.00
N LEU A 350 10.02 -7.22 -8.53
CA LEU A 350 11.10 -7.68 -7.66
C LEU A 350 12.46 -7.77 -8.38
N LEU A 351 12.46 -8.00 -9.70
CA LEU A 351 13.68 -8.08 -10.51
C LEU A 351 14.23 -6.69 -10.88
N ASN A 352 13.36 -5.68 -10.98
CA ASN A 352 13.73 -4.34 -11.44
C ASN A 352 14.23 -3.40 -10.33
N LYS A 353 13.98 -3.71 -9.04
CA LYS A 353 14.38 -2.89 -7.88
C LYS A 353 15.91 -2.90 -7.57
N TYR A 354 16.78 -2.79 -8.58
CA TYR A 354 18.26 -2.77 -8.52
C TYR A 354 18.98 -4.13 -8.51
N VAL A 355 20.01 -4.23 -9.36
CA VAL A 355 20.94 -5.37 -9.47
C VAL A 355 21.70 -5.53 -8.14
N GLY A 356 21.19 -6.39 -7.25
CA GLY A 356 21.82 -6.72 -5.97
C GLY A 356 20.90 -6.70 -4.74
N GLU A 357 19.73 -6.04 -4.82
CA GLU A 357 18.82 -5.85 -3.66
C GLU A 357 17.51 -6.64 -3.73
N SER A 358 17.26 -7.41 -4.80
CA SER A 358 16.02 -8.20 -4.96
C SER A 358 15.75 -9.19 -3.81
N GLU A 359 16.79 -9.73 -3.16
CA GLU A 359 16.65 -10.58 -1.96
C GLU A 359 16.11 -9.80 -0.76
N LYS A 360 16.58 -8.57 -0.57
CA LYS A 360 16.13 -7.68 0.50
C LYS A 360 14.68 -7.30 0.31
N GLY A 361 14.28 -7.04 -0.94
CA GLY A 361 12.88 -6.77 -1.30
C GLY A 361 11.94 -7.91 -0.92
N VAL A 362 12.31 -9.18 -1.19
CA VAL A 362 11.51 -10.33 -0.75
C VAL A 362 11.40 -10.37 0.78
N ARG A 363 12.51 -10.18 1.50
CA ARG A 363 12.49 -10.16 2.97
C ARG A 363 11.59 -9.06 3.52
N GLU A 364 11.66 -7.86 2.96
CA GLU A 364 10.82 -6.72 3.35
C GLU A 364 9.33 -7.00 3.12
N VAL A 365 8.95 -7.70 2.03
CA VAL A 365 7.56 -8.14 1.79
C VAL A 365 7.06 -9.02 2.94
N PHE A 366 7.83 -10.05 3.31
CA PHE A 366 7.42 -10.97 4.37
C PHE A 366 7.54 -10.36 5.77
N GLU A 367 8.46 -9.44 6.01
CA GLU A 367 8.52 -8.67 7.27
C GLU A 367 7.28 -7.79 7.43
N LYS A 368 6.86 -7.08 6.37
CA LYS A 368 5.60 -6.31 6.36
C LYS A 368 4.37 -7.19 6.51
N ALA A 369 4.31 -8.33 5.84
CA ALA A 369 3.21 -9.27 5.98
C ALA A 369 3.08 -9.78 7.42
N ARG A 370 4.20 -10.06 8.08
CA ARG A 370 4.24 -10.52 9.48
C ARG A 370 3.84 -9.42 10.46
N ALA A 371 4.24 -8.18 10.22
CA ALA A 371 3.87 -7.06 11.07
C ALA A 371 2.37 -6.72 10.99
N ASN A 372 1.75 -6.97 9.84
CA ASN A 372 0.35 -6.64 9.55
C ASN A 372 -0.59 -7.86 9.56
N ALA A 373 -0.20 -8.95 10.22
CA ALA A 373 -1.01 -10.15 10.29
C ALA A 373 -2.38 -9.88 10.99
N PRO A 374 -3.51 -10.40 10.48
CA PRO A 374 -3.64 -11.36 9.37
C PRO A 374 -3.46 -10.72 7.98
N THR A 375 -2.65 -11.36 7.13
CA THR A 375 -2.32 -10.84 5.78
C THR A 375 -2.27 -11.93 4.72
N VAL A 376 -2.82 -11.64 3.54
CA VAL A 376 -2.67 -12.42 2.30
C VAL A 376 -1.58 -11.79 1.43
N VAL A 377 -0.49 -12.52 1.20
CA VAL A 377 0.59 -12.11 0.29
C VAL A 377 0.36 -12.70 -1.09
N PHE A 378 0.08 -11.83 -2.07
CA PHE A 378 -0.21 -12.20 -3.44
C PHE A 378 0.99 -11.98 -4.36
N PHE A 379 1.55 -13.05 -4.91
CA PHE A 379 2.59 -13.01 -5.94
C PHE A 379 1.98 -13.25 -7.32
N ASP A 380 1.91 -12.20 -8.14
CA ASP A 380 1.47 -12.31 -9.53
C ASP A 380 2.65 -12.67 -10.43
N GLU A 381 2.41 -13.53 -11.44
CA GLU A 381 3.43 -13.99 -12.39
C GLU A 381 4.70 -14.53 -11.72
N ILE A 382 4.53 -15.47 -10.77
CA ILE A 382 5.67 -16.05 -10.02
C ILE A 382 6.67 -16.76 -10.95
N ASP A 383 6.24 -17.22 -12.11
CA ASP A 383 7.09 -17.82 -13.15
C ASP A 383 8.15 -16.85 -13.71
N SER A 384 7.94 -15.54 -13.58
CA SER A 384 8.94 -14.53 -13.95
C SER A 384 10.15 -14.50 -12.99
N ILE A 385 9.94 -14.80 -11.71
CA ILE A 385 10.97 -14.78 -10.65
C ILE A 385 11.51 -16.18 -10.34
N ALA A 386 10.67 -17.21 -10.50
CA ALA A 386 10.91 -18.57 -10.03
C ALA A 386 11.04 -19.61 -11.15
N GLY A 387 11.72 -19.24 -12.24
CA GLY A 387 12.05 -20.17 -13.32
C GLY A 387 12.93 -21.34 -12.87
N GLU A 388 12.78 -22.52 -13.49
CA GLU A 388 13.61 -23.70 -13.23
C GLU A 388 15.12 -23.39 -13.24
N ARG A 389 15.81 -23.84 -12.17
CA ARG A 389 17.26 -23.70 -12.00
C ARG A 389 18.01 -24.33 -13.19
N GLY A 390 18.80 -23.53 -13.89
CA GLY A 390 19.74 -24.01 -14.92
C GLY A 390 19.26 -23.97 -16.37
N GLN A 391 18.04 -23.50 -16.69
CA GLN A 391 17.60 -23.39 -18.10
C GLN A 391 18.10 -22.13 -18.82
N ARG A 392 18.50 -21.06 -18.12
CA ARG A 392 19.01 -19.82 -18.74
C ARG A 392 20.50 -19.62 -18.48
N MET A 393 21.31 -20.11 -19.42
CA MET A 393 22.76 -19.89 -19.48
C MET A 393 23.05 -18.42 -19.87
N GLY A 394 22.76 -17.47 -18.97
CA GLY A 394 22.92 -16.04 -19.27
C GLY A 394 22.41 -15.05 -18.21
N ASP A 395 21.47 -15.44 -17.34
CA ASP A 395 21.06 -14.56 -16.25
C ASP A 395 22.10 -14.61 -15.12
N SER A 396 22.65 -13.44 -14.77
CA SER A 396 23.35 -13.26 -13.50
C SER A 396 22.47 -13.86 -12.40
N GLY A 397 22.97 -14.79 -11.58
CA GLY A 397 22.22 -15.58 -10.58
C GLY A 397 21.52 -14.78 -9.47
N VAL A 398 20.75 -13.78 -9.86
CA VAL A 398 19.86 -12.92 -9.07
C VAL A 398 18.55 -13.68 -8.89
N SER A 399 17.95 -14.21 -9.96
CA SER A 399 16.75 -15.05 -9.87
C SER A 399 16.95 -16.26 -8.96
N GLU A 400 18.08 -16.98 -9.06
CA GLU A 400 18.38 -18.12 -8.16
C GLU A 400 18.46 -17.72 -6.68
N ARG A 401 18.99 -16.53 -6.39
CA ARG A 401 19.09 -16.02 -5.02
C ARG A 401 17.73 -15.53 -4.50
N VAL A 402 16.94 -14.87 -5.34
CA VAL A 402 15.55 -14.49 -5.04
C VAL A 402 14.69 -15.71 -4.74
N VAL A 403 14.79 -16.78 -5.56
CA VAL A 403 14.10 -18.05 -5.29
C VAL A 403 14.57 -18.66 -3.97
N SER A 404 15.87 -18.67 -3.71
CA SER A 404 16.40 -19.20 -2.44
C SER A 404 15.92 -18.40 -1.22
N GLN A 405 15.82 -17.07 -1.34
CA GLN A 405 15.22 -16.23 -0.30
C GLN A 405 13.72 -16.52 -0.13
N LEU A 406 12.95 -16.60 -1.22
CA LEU A 406 11.53 -16.97 -1.19
C LEU A 406 11.30 -18.29 -0.46
N LEU A 407 12.10 -19.32 -0.78
CA LEU A 407 12.03 -20.61 -0.08
C LEU A 407 12.30 -20.48 1.42
N THR A 408 13.29 -19.65 1.79
CA THR A 408 13.63 -19.42 3.20
C THR A 408 12.51 -18.71 3.94
N GLU A 409 11.85 -17.74 3.31
CA GLU A 409 10.70 -17.04 3.92
C GLU A 409 9.48 -17.95 4.02
N LEU A 410 9.17 -18.75 3.00
CA LEU A 410 8.06 -19.72 3.03
C LEU A 410 8.26 -20.79 4.10
N ASP A 411 9.48 -21.33 4.25
CA ASP A 411 9.80 -22.27 5.32
C ASP A 411 9.69 -21.59 6.71
N GLY A 412 9.93 -20.28 6.79
CA GLY A 412 9.78 -19.49 8.01
C GLY A 412 8.32 -19.18 8.41
N LEU A 413 7.35 -19.43 7.52
CA LEU A 413 5.93 -19.26 7.82
C LEU A 413 5.35 -20.45 8.60
N GLU A 414 6.07 -21.57 8.73
CA GLU A 414 5.59 -22.74 9.49
C GLU A 414 5.22 -22.36 10.95
N GLU A 415 5.93 -21.40 11.54
CA GLU A 415 5.71 -20.95 12.94
C GLU A 415 4.58 -19.91 13.11
N LEU A 416 3.99 -19.38 12.05
CA LEU A 416 3.09 -18.20 12.11
C LEU A 416 1.72 -18.50 11.49
N GLU A 417 0.67 -18.49 12.32
CA GLU A 417 -0.66 -18.98 11.93
C GLU A 417 -1.45 -18.07 10.96
N ASP A 418 -1.09 -16.78 10.88
CA ASP A 418 -1.96 -15.74 10.32
C ASP A 418 -1.52 -15.15 8.96
N VAL A 419 -0.50 -15.70 8.31
CA VAL A 419 -0.02 -15.23 6.99
C VAL A 419 -0.22 -16.32 5.93
N VAL A 420 -0.94 -15.99 4.87
CA VAL A 420 -1.24 -16.90 3.75
C VAL A 420 -0.63 -16.35 2.46
N VAL A 421 0.00 -17.22 1.68
CA VAL A 421 0.61 -16.84 0.39
C VAL A 421 -0.25 -17.33 -0.76
N ILE A 422 -0.62 -16.46 -1.69
CA ILE A 422 -1.26 -16.82 -2.96
C ILE A 422 -0.29 -16.48 -4.08
N ALA A 423 0.17 -17.47 -4.84
CA ALA A 423 0.98 -17.27 -6.03
C ALA A 423 0.14 -17.53 -7.28
N THR A 424 0.35 -16.79 -8.36
CA THR A 424 -0.28 -17.06 -9.65
C THR A 424 0.76 -17.34 -10.73
N THR A 425 0.38 -18.18 -11.69
CA THR A 425 1.21 -18.48 -12.84
C THR A 425 0.36 -18.77 -14.08
N ASN A 426 0.84 -18.31 -15.22
CA ASN A 426 0.31 -18.74 -16.51
C ASN A 426 1.02 -19.99 -17.03
N ARG A 427 2.18 -20.34 -16.44
CA ARG A 427 3.09 -21.38 -16.90
C ARG A 427 3.61 -22.20 -15.73
N PRO A 428 2.79 -23.14 -15.21
CA PRO A 428 3.22 -24.00 -14.09
C PRO A 428 4.43 -24.87 -14.47
N ASP A 429 4.62 -25.17 -15.76
CA ASP A 429 5.77 -25.89 -16.32
C ASP A 429 7.12 -25.22 -16.07
N LEU A 430 7.14 -23.91 -15.80
CA LEU A 430 8.38 -23.16 -15.61
C LEU A 430 8.78 -22.99 -14.14
N ILE A 431 7.92 -23.32 -13.19
CA ILE A 431 8.17 -23.07 -11.77
C ILE A 431 9.16 -24.07 -11.19
N ASP A 432 10.09 -23.61 -10.35
CA ASP A 432 10.96 -24.49 -9.57
C ASP A 432 10.13 -25.45 -8.69
N SER A 433 10.26 -26.75 -8.94
CA SER A 433 9.63 -27.83 -8.15
C SER A 433 9.87 -27.74 -6.63
N ALA A 434 10.90 -27.01 -6.19
CA ALA A 434 11.12 -26.73 -4.78
C ALA A 434 9.99 -25.91 -4.14
N LEU A 435 9.33 -25.02 -4.89
CA LEU A 435 8.21 -24.21 -4.39
C LEU A 435 6.93 -25.03 -4.18
N LEU A 436 6.76 -26.09 -4.96
CA LEU A 436 5.56 -26.96 -4.97
C LEU A 436 5.59 -28.06 -3.89
N ARG A 437 6.58 -28.01 -3.00
CA ARG A 437 6.73 -29.02 -1.94
C ARG A 437 5.76 -28.72 -0.79
N PRO A 438 5.30 -29.75 -0.06
CA PRO A 438 4.51 -29.55 1.16
C PRO A 438 5.20 -28.60 2.14
N GLY A 439 4.42 -27.74 2.80
CA GLY A 439 4.91 -26.66 3.68
C GLY A 439 5.17 -25.33 2.96
N ARG A 440 5.01 -25.26 1.63
CA ARG A 440 5.23 -24.06 0.80
C ARG A 440 3.98 -23.71 0.02
N LEU A 441 3.98 -23.88 -1.30
CA LEU A 441 2.78 -23.82 -2.15
C LEU A 441 2.17 -25.23 -2.22
N ASP A 442 1.52 -25.64 -1.15
CA ASP A 442 0.99 -26.99 -0.98
C ASP A 442 -0.33 -27.21 -1.73
N ARG A 443 -1.14 -26.15 -1.88
CA ARG A 443 -2.43 -26.22 -2.59
C ARG A 443 -2.30 -25.68 -4.00
N HIS A 444 -2.46 -26.57 -4.99
CA HIS A 444 -2.50 -26.19 -6.40
C HIS A 444 -3.95 -26.11 -6.88
N LEU A 445 -4.36 -24.95 -7.38
CA LEU A 445 -5.71 -24.72 -7.88
C LEU A 445 -5.67 -24.30 -9.34
N HIS A 446 -6.27 -25.14 -10.18
CA HIS A 446 -6.47 -24.85 -11.59
C HIS A 446 -7.64 -23.88 -11.76
N VAL A 447 -7.42 -22.81 -12.52
CA VAL A 447 -8.46 -21.89 -12.97
C VAL A 447 -8.73 -22.15 -14.45
N PRO A 448 -9.79 -22.90 -14.79
CA PRO A 448 -10.08 -23.28 -16.16
C PRO A 448 -10.59 -22.09 -16.99
N VAL A 449 -10.60 -22.28 -18.31
CA VAL A 449 -11.29 -21.38 -19.24
C VAL A 449 -12.80 -21.40 -18.93
N PRO A 450 -13.47 -20.24 -18.83
CA PRO A 450 -14.89 -20.19 -18.49
C PRO A 450 -15.73 -20.94 -19.54
N ASP A 451 -16.65 -21.78 -19.04
CA ASP A 451 -17.63 -22.48 -19.85
C ASP A 451 -18.78 -21.53 -20.28
N GLU A 452 -19.82 -22.06 -20.93
CA GLU A 452 -20.96 -21.24 -21.37
C GLU A 452 -21.70 -20.61 -20.19
N ASP A 453 -21.92 -21.37 -19.12
CA ASP A 453 -22.62 -20.91 -17.92
C ASP A 453 -21.80 -19.87 -17.15
N ALA A 454 -20.49 -20.08 -16.99
CA ALA A 454 -19.57 -19.12 -16.41
C ALA A 454 -19.47 -17.85 -17.26
N ARG A 455 -19.39 -17.96 -18.60
CA ARG A 455 -19.41 -16.78 -19.49
C ARG A 455 -20.68 -15.97 -19.34
N HIS A 456 -21.84 -16.61 -19.20
CA HIS A 456 -23.10 -15.94 -18.95
C HIS A 456 -23.07 -15.18 -17.60
N SER A 457 -22.55 -15.80 -16.55
CA SER A 457 -22.37 -15.17 -15.24
C SER A 457 -21.39 -13.99 -15.28
N ILE A 458 -20.24 -14.14 -15.94
CA ILE A 458 -19.24 -13.08 -16.15
C ILE A 458 -19.85 -11.90 -16.90
N LEU A 459 -20.58 -12.17 -17.99
CA LEU A 459 -21.27 -11.14 -18.76
C LEU A 459 -22.31 -10.41 -17.90
N LYS A 460 -23.07 -11.12 -17.08
CA LYS A 460 -24.07 -10.51 -16.18
C LYS A 460 -23.42 -9.57 -15.17
N VAL A 461 -22.28 -9.95 -14.60
CA VAL A 461 -21.53 -9.11 -13.65
C VAL A 461 -21.02 -7.84 -14.34
N HIS A 462 -20.31 -7.95 -15.47
CA HIS A 462 -19.75 -6.80 -16.19
C HIS A 462 -20.78 -5.91 -16.90
N THR A 463 -22.03 -6.35 -16.95
CA THR A 463 -23.12 -5.59 -17.57
C THR A 463 -24.14 -5.06 -16.58
N ARG A 464 -23.90 -5.23 -15.27
CA ARG A 464 -24.78 -4.77 -14.18
C ARG A 464 -25.05 -3.27 -14.24
N ASP A 465 -24.03 -2.47 -14.59
CA ASP A 465 -24.13 -1.00 -14.67
C ASP A 465 -24.46 -0.51 -16.09
N LYS A 466 -24.62 -1.42 -17.06
CA LYS A 466 -24.95 -1.08 -18.45
C LYS A 466 -26.46 -1.16 -18.66
N GLY A 467 -27.07 -0.05 -19.08
CA GLY A 467 -28.49 0.00 -19.42
C GLY A 467 -28.82 -0.76 -20.71
N PHE A 468 -29.57 -1.85 -20.62
CA PHE A 468 -30.09 -2.58 -21.77
C PHE A 468 -31.50 -2.11 -22.15
N ILE A 469 -31.81 -2.13 -23.45
CA ILE A 469 -33.11 -1.69 -23.97
C ILE A 469 -34.27 -2.58 -23.46
N ASN A 470 -33.99 -3.84 -23.14
CA ASN A 470 -35.01 -4.82 -22.75
C ASN A 470 -35.23 -4.96 -21.24
N SER A 471 -34.52 -4.20 -20.40
CA SER A 471 -34.55 -4.33 -18.93
C SER A 471 -35.32 -3.21 -18.21
N VAL A 472 -36.01 -2.33 -18.95
CA VAL A 472 -36.70 -1.16 -18.40
C VAL A 472 -38.16 -1.17 -18.85
N GLU A 473 -39.11 -1.00 -17.92
CA GLU A 473 -40.53 -0.88 -18.28
C GLU A 473 -40.75 0.41 -19.11
N PRO A 474 -41.70 0.42 -20.07
CA PRO A 474 -41.88 1.54 -21.00
C PRO A 474 -42.13 2.90 -20.35
N GLU A 475 -42.56 2.92 -19.09
CA GLU A 475 -42.88 4.13 -18.32
C GLU A 475 -41.63 4.84 -17.78
N ASP A 476 -40.54 4.10 -17.53
CA ASP A 476 -39.26 4.64 -17.02
C ASP A 476 -38.31 5.10 -18.14
N ALA A 477 -38.63 4.78 -19.39
CA ALA A 477 -37.81 5.07 -20.57
C ALA A 477 -37.67 6.58 -20.89
N ALA A 478 -38.51 7.43 -20.30
CA ALA A 478 -38.54 8.88 -20.55
C ALA A 478 -37.65 9.71 -19.61
N GLN A 479 -37.17 9.14 -18.48
CA GLN A 479 -36.39 9.90 -17.48
C GLN A 479 -34.87 9.68 -17.59
N SER A 480 -34.40 8.66 -18.31
CA SER A 480 -32.97 8.33 -18.44
C SER A 480 -32.43 8.76 -19.81
N VAL A 481 -31.88 9.99 -19.88
CA VAL A 481 -31.39 10.62 -21.13
C VAL A 481 -29.87 10.46 -21.33
N GLU A 482 -29.13 9.80 -20.43
CA GLU A 482 -27.65 9.81 -20.48
C GLU A 482 -26.91 8.47 -20.66
N ASN A 483 -27.61 7.35 -20.88
CA ASN A 483 -26.91 6.08 -21.15
C ASN A 483 -27.03 5.69 -22.63
N VAL A 484 -25.88 5.59 -23.33
CA VAL A 484 -25.79 4.90 -24.62
C VAL A 484 -26.29 3.46 -24.41
N ARG A 485 -27.50 3.18 -24.90
CA ARG A 485 -28.14 1.87 -24.69
C ARG A 485 -27.49 0.84 -25.60
N VAL A 486 -26.96 -0.23 -25.03
CA VAL A 486 -26.26 -1.28 -25.78
C VAL A 486 -27.28 -2.21 -26.43
N THR A 487 -27.18 -2.38 -27.75
CA THR A 487 -28.00 -3.31 -28.55
C THR A 487 -27.24 -4.60 -28.85
N ALA A 488 -27.95 -5.63 -29.32
CA ALA A 488 -27.33 -6.85 -29.83
C ALA A 488 -26.39 -6.56 -31.01
N ASP A 489 -26.77 -5.62 -31.88
CA ASP A 489 -25.96 -5.20 -33.02
C ASP A 489 -24.58 -4.64 -32.60
N HIS A 490 -24.51 -3.91 -31.47
CA HIS A 490 -23.22 -3.44 -30.94
C HIS A 490 -22.32 -4.59 -30.45
N PHE A 491 -22.90 -5.69 -29.94
CA PHE A 491 -22.12 -6.88 -29.59
C PHE A 491 -21.64 -7.63 -30.83
N GLU A 492 -22.47 -7.70 -31.89
CA GLU A 492 -22.06 -8.31 -33.16
C GLU A 492 -20.89 -7.54 -33.80
N GLU A 493 -20.95 -6.20 -33.83
CA GLU A 493 -19.86 -5.35 -34.33
C GLU A 493 -18.59 -5.50 -33.46
N ALA A 494 -18.72 -5.53 -32.14
CA ALA A 494 -17.58 -5.74 -31.24
C ALA A 494 -16.95 -7.14 -31.38
N LEU A 495 -17.73 -8.17 -31.69
CA LEU A 495 -17.23 -9.53 -31.95
C LEU A 495 -16.46 -9.62 -33.28
N GLU A 496 -16.67 -8.69 -34.22
CA GLU A 496 -15.84 -8.60 -35.43
C GLU A 496 -14.47 -7.98 -35.16
N GLU A 497 -14.35 -7.12 -34.14
CA GLU A 497 -13.09 -6.47 -33.75
C GLU A 497 -12.27 -7.28 -32.72
N VAL A 498 -12.94 -8.05 -31.85
CA VAL A 498 -12.30 -8.78 -30.74
C VAL A 498 -12.26 -10.28 -31.01
N GLY A 499 -11.06 -10.84 -31.20
CA GLY A 499 -10.83 -12.28 -31.35
C GLY A 499 -10.71 -13.02 -30.01
N ALA A 500 -10.98 -14.33 -30.02
CA ALA A 500 -10.77 -15.18 -28.85
C ALA A 500 -9.27 -15.22 -28.49
N SER A 501 -8.94 -14.98 -27.22
CA SER A 501 -7.56 -14.99 -26.73
C SER A 501 -7.04 -16.40 -26.36
N VAL A 502 -7.93 -17.38 -26.27
CA VAL A 502 -7.60 -18.77 -25.94
C VAL A 502 -8.11 -19.68 -27.05
N ASP A 503 -7.17 -20.26 -27.80
CA ASP A 503 -7.46 -21.21 -28.88
C ASP A 503 -7.60 -22.65 -28.33
N GLU A 504 -8.19 -23.54 -29.14
CA GLU A 504 -8.41 -24.95 -28.80
C GLU A 504 -7.09 -25.67 -28.45
N ASP A 505 -6.00 -25.40 -29.20
CA ASP A 505 -4.65 -25.89 -28.91
C ASP A 505 -4.11 -25.43 -27.53
N THR A 506 -4.49 -24.21 -27.11
CA THR A 506 -4.08 -23.68 -25.81
C THR A 506 -4.84 -24.39 -24.70
N ARG A 507 -6.13 -24.68 -24.91
CA ARG A 507 -6.97 -25.43 -23.97
C ARG A 507 -6.45 -26.84 -23.74
N GLU A 508 -6.19 -27.58 -24.82
CA GLU A 508 -5.65 -28.95 -24.74
C GLU A 508 -4.32 -28.98 -23.98
N ARG A 509 -3.44 -28.00 -24.21
CA ARG A 509 -2.16 -27.91 -23.49
C ARG A 509 -2.31 -27.71 -21.99
N TYR A 510 -3.31 -26.95 -21.54
CA TYR A 510 -3.56 -26.77 -20.10
C TYR A 510 -4.22 -28.00 -19.48
N GLU A 511 -5.10 -28.70 -20.20
CA GLU A 511 -5.66 -29.99 -19.77
C GLU A 511 -4.55 -31.05 -19.62
N GLU A 512 -3.59 -31.12 -20.55
CA GLU A 512 -2.41 -32.00 -20.43
C GLU A 512 -1.49 -31.64 -19.26
N MET A 513 -1.44 -30.36 -18.87
CA MET A 513 -0.69 -29.90 -17.69
C MET A 513 -1.44 -30.24 -16.40
N GLU A 514 -2.77 -30.14 -16.38
CA GLU A 514 -3.60 -30.51 -15.23
C GLU A 514 -3.38 -31.97 -14.83
N ASP A 515 -3.26 -32.88 -15.80
CA ASP A 515 -2.94 -34.29 -15.57
C ASP A 515 -1.55 -34.52 -14.94
N GLN A 516 -0.61 -33.58 -15.11
CA GLN A 516 0.74 -33.65 -14.53
C GLN A 516 0.82 -33.04 -13.13
N PHE A 517 0.00 -32.03 -12.85
CA PHE A 517 -0.02 -31.30 -11.58
C PHE A 517 -1.07 -31.79 -10.59
N THR A 518 -2.07 -32.56 -11.05
CA THR A 518 -2.97 -33.31 -10.18
C THR A 518 -2.23 -34.57 -9.74
N PRO A 519 -1.82 -34.70 -8.46
CA PRO A 519 -1.34 -35.98 -7.98
C PRO A 519 -2.51 -36.95 -8.15
N GLY A 520 -2.29 -38.07 -8.85
CA GLY A 520 -3.28 -39.15 -8.87
C GLY A 520 -3.71 -39.41 -7.43
N GLY A 521 -5.01 -39.23 -7.15
CA GLY A 521 -5.56 -39.25 -5.81
C GLY A 521 -4.97 -40.39 -4.99
N ASP A 522 -4.53 -40.07 -3.78
CA ASP A 522 -4.07 -41.07 -2.84
C ASP A 522 -5.26 -42.03 -2.60
N PRO A 523 -5.12 -43.35 -2.80
CA PRO A 523 -6.22 -44.30 -2.56
C PRO A 523 -6.70 -44.34 -1.10
N ASP A 524 -6.01 -43.63 -0.21
CA ASP A 524 -6.22 -43.57 1.23
C ASP A 524 -6.71 -42.18 1.74
N GLU A 525 -7.12 -41.25 0.87
CA GLU A 525 -7.93 -40.12 1.35
C GLU A 525 -9.34 -40.63 1.70
N PRO A 526 -9.80 -40.52 2.95
CA PRO A 526 -11.17 -40.88 3.28
C PRO A 526 -12.08 -39.89 2.54
N GLU A 527 -12.88 -40.38 1.60
CA GLU A 527 -14.07 -39.67 1.12
C GLU A 527 -14.81 -39.16 2.36
N VAL A 528 -14.77 -37.84 2.60
CA VAL A 528 -15.60 -37.20 3.61
C VAL A 528 -17.02 -37.36 3.10
N GLY A 529 -17.65 -38.44 3.57
CA GLY A 529 -18.96 -38.86 3.12
C GLY A 529 -19.95 -37.73 3.31
N ARG A 530 -20.61 -37.34 2.21
CA ARG A 530 -21.79 -36.48 2.15
C ARG A 530 -22.76 -36.83 3.29
N THR A 531 -22.59 -36.16 4.43
CA THR A 531 -23.45 -36.29 5.60
C THR A 531 -23.64 -34.92 6.22
N PHE A 532 -24.01 -33.95 5.39
CA PHE A 532 -24.71 -32.76 5.84
C PHE A 532 -25.98 -32.66 4.98
N GLN A 533 -27.07 -33.17 5.56
CA GLN A 533 -28.44 -32.90 5.15
C GLN A 533 -29.25 -32.58 6.40
#